data_AF-A0A1Q7QPL8-F1
#
_entry.id   AF-A0A1Q7QPL8-F1
#
_cell.length_a   1.000
_cell.length_b   1.000
_cell.length_c   1.000
_cell.angle_alpha   90.00
_cell.angle_beta   90.00
_cell.angle_gamma   90.00
#
_symmetry.space_group_name_H-M   'P 1'
#
loop_
_entity.id
_entity.type
_entity.pdbx_description
1 polymer ?
#
loop_
_entity_poly.entity_id
_entity_poly.type
_entity_poly.pdbx_seq_one_letter_code
_entity_poly.pdbx_strand_id
1 'polypeptide(L)'
;MLRNPETLTIVASADHPEDHACARYIDAVIRGGHPDLHRLLQPLRESERYQRALSGTWPGFPTKDLELALVADRFAFAMPVTRESGYLRLTASS
;
A
#
# COMPACT_ATOMS: atom_id res chain seq x y z
N MET A 1 -14.00 0.25 19.90
CA MET A 1 -14.85 1.36 19.42
C MET A 1 -14.56 1.55 17.94
N LEU A 2 -15.49 1.17 17.06
CA LEU A 2 -15.39 1.46 15.63
C LEU A 2 -15.57 2.97 15.44
N ARG A 3 -14.51 3.66 15.01
CA ARG A 3 -14.58 5.06 14.61
C ARG A 3 -15.11 5.10 13.18
N ASN A 4 -16.22 5.78 12.95
CA ASN A 4 -16.73 6.07 11.62
C ASN A 4 -16.56 7.58 11.36
N PRO A 5 -15.35 8.02 10.97
CA PRO A 5 -15.11 9.44 10.78
C PRO A 5 -15.92 9.97 9.58
N GLU A 6 -16.45 11.18 9.69
CA GLU A 6 -17.13 11.85 8.56
C GLU A 6 -16.15 12.18 7.43
N THR A 7 -14.88 12.42 7.76
CA THR A 7 -13.82 12.77 6.81
C THR A 7 -12.65 11.81 6.98
N LEU A 8 -12.18 11.26 5.86
CA LEU A 8 -10.94 10.50 5.78
C LEU A 8 -9.99 11.14 4.77
N THR A 9 -8.72 11.27 5.15
CA THR A 9 -7.63 11.69 4.26
C THR A 9 -6.70 10.51 4.03
N ILE A 10 -6.49 10.15 2.76
CA ILE A 10 -5.48 9.17 2.35
C ILE A 10 -4.25 9.94 1.87
N VAL A 11 -3.10 9.66 2.46
CA VAL A 11 -1.82 10.27 2.08
C VAL A 11 -0.98 9.24 1.36
N ALA A 12 -0.84 9.39 0.04
CA ALA A 12 0.15 8.66 -0.74
C ALA A 12 1.54 9.19 -0.40
N SER A 13 2.45 8.30 0.05
CA SER A 13 3.77 8.71 0.57
C SER A 13 4.70 9.31 -0.48
N ALA A 14 4.55 8.90 -1.73
CA ALA A 14 5.28 9.45 -2.87
C ALA A 14 4.37 9.55 -4.10
N ASP A 15 4.92 10.11 -5.18
CA ASP A 15 4.26 10.23 -6.48
C ASP A 15 4.64 9.07 -7.40
N HIS A 16 4.56 7.84 -6.87
CA HIS A 16 4.84 6.62 -7.63
C HIS A 16 3.55 5.86 -7.96
N PRO A 17 3.51 5.11 -9.08
CA PRO A 17 2.30 4.42 -9.52
C PRO A 17 1.67 3.50 -8.46
N GLU A 18 2.50 2.82 -7.66
CA GLU A 18 2.06 1.93 -6.58
C GLU A 18 1.39 2.67 -5.42
N ASP A 19 1.86 3.88 -5.07
CA ASP A 19 1.24 4.69 -4.01
C ASP A 19 -0.16 5.15 -4.43
N HIS A 20 -0.30 5.59 -5.69
CA HIS A 20 -1.59 5.97 -6.28
C HIS A 20 -2.53 4.79 -6.41
N ALA A 21 -2.03 3.62 -6.83
CA ALA A 21 -2.81 2.39 -6.92
C ALA A 21 -3.32 1.97 -5.53
N CYS A 22 -2.47 2.02 -4.51
CA CYS A 22 -2.81 1.72 -3.12
C CYS A 22 -3.88 2.69 -2.58
N ALA A 23 -3.70 4.00 -2.79
CA ALA A 23 -4.67 5.00 -2.34
C ALA A 23 -6.05 4.82 -2.99
N ARG A 24 -6.09 4.54 -4.30
CA ARG A 24 -7.33 4.25 -5.03
C ARG A 24 -7.98 2.94 -4.58
N TYR A 25 -7.18 1.93 -4.27
CA TYR A 25 -7.67 0.66 -3.73
C TYR A 25 -8.39 0.89 -2.40
N ILE A 26 -7.72 1.59 -1.47
CA ILE A 26 -8.26 1.89 -0.14
C ILE A 26 -9.54 2.74 -0.25
N ASP A 27 -9.56 3.82 -1.05
CA ASP A 27 -10.77 4.65 -1.24
C ASP A 27 -11.95 3.83 -1.78
N ALA A 28 -11.72 2.97 -2.77
CA ALA A 28 -12.77 2.11 -3.32
C ALA A 28 -13.33 1.13 -2.27
N VAL A 29 -12.45 0.48 -1.49
CA VAL A 29 -12.86 -0.46 -0.43
C VAL A 29 -13.68 0.24 0.65
N ILE A 30 -13.28 1.44 1.08
CA ILE A 30 -14.04 2.24 2.07
C ILE A 30 -15.45 2.57 1.58
N ARG A 31 -15.61 2.78 0.28
CA ARG A 31 -16.91 3.03 -0.38
C ARG A 31 -17.72 1.75 -0.63
N GLY A 32 -17.23 0.58 -0.21
CA GLY A 32 -17.86 -0.72 -0.43
C GLY A 32 -17.61 -1.31 -1.83
N GLY A 33 -16.66 -0.76 -2.57
CA GLY A 33 -16.26 -1.25 -3.89
C GLY A 33 -15.26 -2.40 -3.83
N HIS A 34 -15.13 -3.10 -4.96
CA HIS A 34 -14.16 -4.18 -5.18
C HIS A 34 -13.34 -3.85 -6.44
N PRO A 35 -12.30 -3.01 -6.32
CA PRO A 35 -11.55 -2.54 -7.47
C PRO A 35 -10.72 -3.67 -8.10
N ASP A 36 -10.55 -3.61 -9.42
CA ASP A 36 -9.62 -4.49 -10.13
C ASP A 36 -8.17 -4.06 -9.85
N LEU A 37 -7.53 -4.77 -8.92
CA LEU A 37 -6.13 -4.53 -8.55
C LEU A 37 -5.18 -4.72 -9.73
N HIS A 38 -5.47 -5.65 -10.65
CA HIS A 38 -4.63 -5.85 -11.81
C HIS A 38 -4.63 -4.61 -12.69
N ARG A 39 -5.79 -3.99 -12.90
CA ARG A 39 -5.91 -2.74 -13.64
C ARG A 39 -5.25 -1.56 -12.93
N LEU A 40 -5.42 -1.45 -11.60
CA LEU A 40 -4.80 -0.36 -10.82
C LEU A 40 -3.26 -0.41 -10.88
N LEU A 41 -2.68 -1.62 -10.90
CA LEU A 41 -1.23 -1.82 -10.96
C LEU A 41 -0.65 -1.77 -12.38
N GLN A 42 -1.47 -1.62 -13.43
CA GLN A 42 -0.96 -1.60 -14.80
C GLN A 42 0.13 -0.54 -15.04
N PRO A 43 -0.03 0.73 -14.60
CA PRO A 43 1.00 1.74 -14.80
C PRO A 43 2.32 1.42 -14.08
N LEU A 44 2.26 0.75 -12.93
CA LEU A 44 3.46 0.24 -12.25
C LEU A 44 4.14 -0.82 -13.13
N ARG A 45 3.38 -1.80 -13.64
CA ARG A 45 3.94 -2.91 -14.44
C ARG A 45 4.60 -2.46 -15.73
N GLU A 46 4.11 -1.37 -16.31
CA GLU A 46 4.66 -0.74 -17.51
C GLU A 46 5.91 0.13 -17.23
N SER A 47 6.23 0.41 -15.96
CA SER A 47 7.36 1.27 -15.60
C SER A 47 8.72 0.57 -15.71
N GLU A 48 9.75 1.33 -16.12
CA GLU A 48 11.14 0.85 -16.13
C GLU A 48 11.62 0.44 -14.73
N ARG A 49 11.16 1.14 -13.68
CA ARG A 49 11.48 0.84 -12.29
C ARG A 49 11.01 -0.57 -11.91
N TYR A 50 9.80 -0.93 -12.31
CA TYR A 50 9.25 -2.27 -12.06
C TYR A 50 10.03 -3.35 -12.82
N GLN A 51 10.38 -3.10 -14.10
CA GLN A 51 11.21 -4.03 -14.87
C GLN A 51 12.60 -4.25 -14.23
N ARG A 52 13.22 -3.18 -13.73
CA ARG A 52 14.51 -3.25 -13.02
C ARG A 52 14.40 -3.93 -11.65
N ALA A 53 13.29 -3.76 -10.95
CA ALA A 53 13.05 -4.46 -9.69
C ALA A 53 12.85 -5.97 -9.93
N LEU A 54 12.14 -6.35 -11.00
CA LEU A 54 11.91 -7.74 -11.38
C LEU A 54 13.14 -8.44 -11.97
N SER A 55 14.10 -7.72 -12.55
CA SER A 55 15.31 -8.34 -13.11
C SER A 55 16.20 -9.00 -12.03
N GLY A 56 15.97 -8.70 -10.75
CA GLY A 56 16.79 -9.20 -9.64
C GLY A 56 18.21 -8.62 -9.61
N THR A 57 18.49 -7.61 -10.44
CA THR A 57 19.81 -6.99 -10.54
C THR A 57 19.96 -5.77 -9.64
N TRP A 58 18.91 -5.36 -8.93
CA TRP A 58 18.95 -4.25 -7.97
C TRP A 58 19.56 -4.74 -6.63
N PRO A 59 20.75 -4.25 -6.24
CA PRO A 59 21.39 -4.66 -4.99
C PRO A 59 20.52 -4.37 -3.77
N GLY A 60 20.31 -5.38 -2.93
CA GLY A 60 19.51 -5.24 -1.69
C GLY A 60 18.00 -5.23 -1.90
N PHE A 61 17.51 -5.49 -3.11
CA PHE A 61 16.07 -5.55 -3.41
C PHE A 61 15.72 -6.88 -4.11
N PRO A 62 15.45 -7.96 -3.36
CA PRO A 62 15.09 -9.25 -3.94
C PRO A 62 13.72 -9.17 -4.62
N THR A 63 13.54 -9.92 -5.71
CA THR A 63 12.29 -9.92 -6.48
C THR A 63 11.06 -10.31 -5.65
N LYS A 64 11.24 -11.17 -4.64
CA LYS A 64 10.19 -11.60 -3.71
C LYS A 64 9.57 -10.44 -2.91
N ASP A 65 10.34 -9.38 -2.63
CA ASP A 65 9.80 -8.23 -1.90
C ASP A 65 8.73 -7.53 -2.73
N LEU A 66 8.96 -7.39 -4.04
CA LEU A 66 7.98 -6.84 -4.96
C LEU A 66 6.74 -7.73 -5.10
N GLU A 67 6.93 -9.06 -5.19
CA GLU A 67 5.83 -10.00 -5.23
C GLU A 67 4.93 -9.89 -3.99
N LEU A 68 5.53 -9.82 -2.79
CA LEU A 68 4.79 -9.72 -1.53
C LEU A 68 4.12 -8.36 -1.35
N ALA A 69 4.78 -7.27 -1.72
CA ALA A 69 4.26 -5.91 -1.55
C ALA A 69 3.03 -5.62 -2.42
N LEU A 70 2.82 -6.37 -3.50
CA LEU A 70 1.70 -6.18 -4.43
C LEU A 70 0.47 -7.05 -4.12
N VAL A 71 0.50 -7.85 -3.06
CA VAL A 71 -0.65 -8.65 -2.62
C VAL A 71 -1.55 -7.81 -1.71
N ALA A 72 -2.74 -7.43 -2.20
CA ALA A 72 -3.76 -6.81 -1.37
C ALA A 72 -4.35 -7.79 -0.34
N ASP A 73 -4.82 -7.24 0.78
CA ASP A 73 -5.55 -7.95 1.83
C ASP A 73 -4.82 -9.19 2.41
N ARG A 74 -3.48 -9.21 2.32
CA ARG A 74 -2.65 -10.29 2.85
C ARG A 74 -2.71 -10.40 4.38
N PHE A 75 -2.94 -9.26 5.04
CA PHE A 75 -3.01 -9.12 6.49
C PHE A 75 -4.38 -8.57 6.87
N ALA A 76 -5.07 -9.29 7.77
CA ALA A 76 -6.41 -8.90 8.25
C ALA A 76 -6.34 -7.97 9.46
N PHE A 77 -5.31 -7.12 9.56
CA PHE A 77 -5.13 -6.16 10.64
C PHE A 77 -4.65 -4.81 10.10
N ALA A 78 -5.03 -3.73 10.79
CA ALA A 78 -4.44 -2.42 10.59
C ALA A 78 -3.28 -2.20 11.57
N MET A 79 -2.45 -1.18 11.31
CA MET A 79 -1.39 -0.75 12.21
C MET A 79 -1.65 0.65 12.78
N PRO A 80 -2.49 0.82 13.81
CA PRO A 80 -2.69 2.12 14.44
C PRO A 80 -1.38 2.70 14.98
N VAL A 81 -1.23 4.00 14.81
CA VAL A 81 -0.05 4.75 15.24
C VAL A 81 -0.40 5.64 16.43
N THR A 82 0.40 5.58 17.48
CA THR A 82 0.40 6.57 18.57
C THR A 82 1.70 7.35 18.57
N ARG A 83 1.61 8.66 18.86
CA ARG A 83 2.79 9.52 18.97
C ARG A 83 3.35 9.43 20.38
N GLU A 84 4.63 9.14 20.48
CA GLU A 84 5.39 9.10 21.73
C GLU A 84 6.47 10.20 21.70
N SER A 85 7.11 10.45 22.83
CA SER A 85 8.25 11.36 22.86
C SER A 85 9.41 10.76 22.06
N GLY A 86 9.69 11.35 20.89
CA GLY A 86 10.83 10.98 20.03
C GLY A 86 10.56 9.88 19.00
N TYR A 87 9.39 9.24 18.97
CA TYR A 87 9.07 8.20 17.99
C TYR A 87 7.56 8.02 17.75
N LEU A 88 7.23 7.22 16.74
CA LEU A 88 5.87 6.76 16.46
C LEU A 88 5.78 5.27 16.82
N ARG A 89 4.82 4.90 17.68
CA ARG A 89 4.57 3.52 18.07
C ARG A 89 3.49 2.94 17.16
N LEU A 90 3.80 1.84 16.47
CA LEU A 90 2.83 1.05 15.73
C LEU A 90 2.37 -0.14 16.58
N THR A 91 1.10 -0.50 16.48
CA THR A 91 0.54 -1.72 17.10
C THR A 91 -0.19 -2.50 16.03
N ALA A 92 -0.14 -3.84 16.06
CA ALA A 92 -1.04 -4.63 15.21
C ALA A 92 -2.42 -4.67 15.89
N SER A 93 -3.45 -4.16 15.21
CA SER A 93 -4.82 -4.23 15.73
C SER A 93 -5.49 -5.51 15.26
N SER A 94 -5.65 -6.47 16.17
CA SER A 94 -6.48 -7.67 16.00
C SER A 94 -7.97 -7.34 15.98
#